data_AF-A0A3S8ZA54-F1
#
_entry.id   AF-A0A3S8ZA54-F1
#
_cell.length_a   1.000
_cell.length_b   1.000
_cell.length_c   1.000
_cell.angle_alpha   90.00
_cell.angle_beta   90.00
_cell.angle_gamma   90.00
#
_symmetry.space_group_name_H-M   'P 1'
#
loop_
_entity.id
_entity.type
_entity.pdbx_description
1 polymer ?
#
loop_
_entity_poly.entity_id
_entity_poly.type
_entity_poly.pdbx_seq_one_letter_code
_entity_poly.pdbx_strand_id
1 'polypeptide(L)'
;MNGMWKRWAAAALVLSVAGCATTDDPYIPPSATAEIDTSPGPANTEIFSVIERAESVVDGSAVGVEARLDAYTVKVLTDGRLAEVTVVGTGIIINRLGDADDDVEAFVESTVVTLADAIDAAANAYPGRVISAQVDLDGGPSFVVTIEADGDTVPVTVDGSSAEVSIPSESS
;
A
#
# COMPACT_ATOMS: atom_id res chain seq x y z
N MET A 1 77.85 -1.10 2.30
CA MET A 1 77.55 0.34 2.40
C MET A 1 76.06 0.49 2.63
N ASN A 2 75.70 1.19 3.71
CA ASN A 2 74.49 2.00 3.97
C ASN A 2 73.12 1.40 3.56
N GLY A 3 72.10 1.29 4.41
CA GLY A 3 71.87 1.98 5.67
C GLY A 3 70.59 1.48 6.34
N MET A 4 70.54 1.84 7.61
CA MET A 4 69.60 1.52 8.67
C MET A 4 68.34 2.40 8.58
N TRP A 5 67.16 1.87 8.97
CA TRP A 5 66.18 2.43 9.93
C TRP A 5 64.95 1.49 9.99
N LYS A 6 64.71 0.75 11.09
CA LYS A 6 63.87 1.10 12.26
C LYS A 6 62.42 1.47 11.84
N ARG A 7 61.31 0.94 12.39
CA ARG A 7 61.04 0.09 13.58
C ARG A 7 59.48 -0.07 13.72
N TRP A 8 59.03 -1.12 14.45
CA TRP A 8 57.66 -1.37 15.00
C TRP A 8 56.56 -1.76 13.98
N ALA A 9 55.55 -2.61 14.25
CA ALA A 9 54.94 -3.12 15.48
C ALA A 9 54.34 -4.53 15.23
N ALA A 10 54.40 -5.43 16.23
CA ALA A 10 53.24 -5.96 16.98
C ALA A 10 52.30 -6.85 16.16
N ALA A 11 52.44 -8.17 16.27
CA ALA A 11 51.70 -9.03 17.21
C ALA A 11 50.25 -9.26 16.74
N ALA A 12 50.01 -10.42 16.13
CA ALA A 12 49.33 -11.57 16.77
C ALA A 12 47.80 -11.40 16.70
N LEU A 13 47.07 -12.27 16.01
CA LEU A 13 46.79 -13.61 16.53
C LEU A 13 46.58 -14.61 15.38
N VAL A 14 47.30 -15.73 15.46
CA VAL A 14 46.96 -16.99 14.80
C VAL A 14 46.29 -17.86 15.85
N LEU A 15 45.19 -18.53 15.52
CA LEU A 15 44.80 -19.87 15.99
C LEU A 15 43.50 -20.23 15.24
N SER A 16 43.58 -20.88 14.08
CA SER A 16 43.71 -22.34 13.85
C SER A 16 42.39 -23.09 14.04
N VAL A 17 41.85 -23.65 12.95
CA VAL A 17 41.50 -25.08 12.89
C VAL A 17 41.70 -25.60 11.46
N ALA A 18 42.20 -26.85 11.39
CA ALA A 18 42.27 -27.81 10.29
C ALA A 18 41.24 -27.63 9.15
N GLY A 19 41.49 -27.98 7.90
CA GLY A 19 42.38 -28.99 7.33
C GLY A 19 41.55 -29.83 6.35
N CYS A 20 42.00 -29.91 5.08
CA CYS A 20 41.58 -30.80 3.98
C CYS A 20 40.09 -30.70 3.53
N ALA A 21 39.71 -30.81 2.26
CA ALA A 21 40.37 -30.95 0.97
C ALA A 21 39.26 -30.81 -0.11
N THR A 22 39.59 -30.24 -1.27
CA THR A 22 38.99 -30.47 -2.61
C THR A 22 37.45 -30.50 -2.73
N THR A 23 36.87 -29.46 -3.34
CA THR A 23 36.28 -29.51 -4.70
C THR A 23 36.04 -28.04 -5.10
N ASP A 24 36.69 -27.60 -6.18
CA ASP A 24 36.49 -26.29 -6.81
C ASP A 24 35.13 -26.32 -7.54
N ASP A 25 34.04 -26.27 -6.79
CA ASP A 25 32.74 -25.92 -7.37
C ASP A 25 32.70 -24.40 -7.51
N PRO A 26 32.43 -23.84 -8.71
CA PRO A 26 32.29 -22.40 -8.85
C PRO A 26 31.15 -21.95 -7.93
N TYR A 27 31.43 -20.95 -7.09
CA TYR A 27 30.40 -20.28 -6.29
C TYR A 27 29.40 -19.62 -7.25
N ILE A 28 28.29 -20.30 -7.50
CA ILE A 28 27.10 -19.71 -8.10
C ILE A 28 26.40 -19.01 -6.93
N PRO A 29 26.35 -17.66 -6.87
CA PRO A 29 25.53 -17.02 -5.87
C PRO A 29 24.11 -17.56 -6.04
N PRO A 30 23.38 -17.89 -4.96
CA PRO A 30 21.95 -18.16 -5.13
C PRO A 30 21.38 -16.94 -5.85
N SER A 31 20.77 -17.16 -7.01
CA SER A 31 19.92 -16.15 -7.63
C SER A 31 18.94 -15.76 -6.55
N ALA A 32 19.14 -14.60 -5.93
CA ALA A 32 18.11 -13.92 -5.19
C ALA A 32 17.12 -13.42 -6.25
N THR A 33 16.39 -14.34 -6.86
CA THR A 33 15.00 -14.07 -7.21
C THR A 33 14.37 -13.70 -5.89
N ALA A 34 14.21 -12.40 -5.66
CA ALA A 34 13.25 -11.92 -4.70
C ALA A 34 11.94 -12.62 -5.10
N GLU A 35 11.55 -13.62 -4.31
CA GLU A 35 10.21 -14.14 -4.38
C GLU A 35 9.32 -12.97 -3.99
N ILE A 36 8.79 -12.27 -5.00
CA ILE A 36 7.69 -11.35 -4.77
C ILE A 36 6.59 -12.25 -4.23
N ASP A 37 6.28 -12.07 -2.95
CA ASP A 37 5.17 -12.74 -2.31
C ASP A 37 3.89 -12.31 -3.03
N THR A 38 3.41 -13.19 -3.92
CA THR A 38 2.16 -13.04 -4.69
C THR A 38 0.97 -13.65 -3.96
N SER A 39 1.11 -13.95 -2.66
CA SER A 39 -0.05 -14.11 -1.77
C SER A 39 -0.91 -12.85 -1.87
N PRO A 40 -2.26 -12.93 -1.84
CA PRO A 40 -3.12 -11.73 -1.82
C PRO A 40 -2.70 -10.88 -0.60
N GLY A 41 -1.92 -9.82 -0.85
CA GLY A 41 -0.79 -9.51 0.03
C GLY A 41 -1.11 -8.80 1.35
N PRO A 42 -0.24 -8.94 2.38
CA PRO A 42 -0.32 -8.26 3.69
C PRO A 42 -0.08 -6.74 3.66
N ALA A 43 -0.17 -6.07 2.51
CA ALA A 43 0.08 -4.63 2.37
C ALA A 43 -1.16 -3.76 2.65
N ASN A 44 -2.37 -4.30 2.49
CA ASN A 44 -3.60 -3.50 2.60
C ASN A 44 -4.24 -3.56 4.01
N THR A 45 -3.77 -4.41 4.92
CA THR A 45 -4.32 -4.48 6.30
C THR A 45 -4.29 -3.12 7.01
N GLU A 46 -3.27 -2.31 6.74
CA GLU A 46 -3.18 -0.95 7.25
C GLU A 46 -4.29 -0.04 6.71
N ILE A 47 -4.60 -0.10 5.41
CA ILE A 47 -5.63 0.75 4.80
C ILE A 47 -7.01 0.45 5.38
N PHE A 48 -7.34 -0.83 5.58
CA PHE A 48 -8.60 -1.23 6.20
C PHE A 48 -8.73 -0.74 7.64
N SER A 49 -7.65 -0.89 8.42
CA SER A 49 -7.61 -0.42 9.80
C SER A 49 -7.77 1.11 9.88
N VAL A 50 -7.22 1.84 8.91
CA VAL A 50 -7.35 3.29 8.84
C VAL A 50 -8.76 3.72 8.45
N ILE A 51 -9.37 3.06 7.46
CA ILE A 51 -10.76 3.32 7.05
C ILE A 51 -11.69 3.10 8.25
N GLU A 52 -11.62 1.94 8.90
CA GLU A 52 -12.44 1.61 10.08
C GLU A 52 -12.25 2.66 11.20
N ARG A 53 -11.01 3.06 11.46
CA ARG A 53 -10.71 4.07 12.49
C ARG A 53 -11.25 5.44 12.11
N ALA A 54 -11.20 5.82 10.83
CA ALA A 54 -11.72 7.09 10.36
C ALA A 54 -13.24 7.13 10.46
N GLU A 55 -13.93 6.10 9.97
CA GLU A 55 -15.38 5.92 10.05
C GLU A 55 -15.85 5.93 11.51
N SER A 56 -15.18 5.20 12.40
CA SER A 56 -15.53 5.18 13.83
C SER A 56 -15.35 6.53 14.54
N VAL A 57 -14.38 7.34 14.12
CA VAL A 57 -14.08 8.62 14.78
C VAL A 57 -15.07 9.72 14.41
N VAL A 58 -15.60 9.69 13.19
CA VAL A 58 -16.56 10.71 12.71
C VAL A 58 -17.97 10.18 12.54
N ASP A 59 -18.22 8.89 12.83
CA ASP A 59 -19.51 8.21 12.66
C ASP A 59 -20.09 8.42 11.26
N GLY A 60 -19.41 7.85 10.26
CA GLY A 60 -19.78 8.02 8.86
C GLY A 60 -19.20 6.94 7.96
N SER A 61 -19.40 7.11 6.65
CA SER A 61 -18.99 6.15 5.62
C SER A 61 -17.84 6.70 4.80
N ALA A 62 -16.77 5.93 4.62
CA ALA A 62 -15.64 6.35 3.81
C ALA A 62 -16.02 6.39 2.32
N VAL A 63 -15.70 7.52 1.68
CA VAL A 63 -15.91 7.76 0.23
C VAL A 63 -14.60 7.97 -0.51
N GLY A 64 -13.48 8.01 0.21
CA GLY A 64 -12.16 7.92 -0.40
C GLY A 64 -11.05 7.76 0.62
N VAL A 65 -9.93 7.21 0.17
CA VAL A 65 -8.69 7.07 0.92
C VAL A 65 -7.50 7.33 0.00
N GLU A 66 -6.49 8.00 0.52
CA GLU A 66 -5.22 8.26 -0.16
C GLU A 66 -4.07 7.92 0.79
N ALA A 67 -3.18 7.03 0.35
CA ALA A 67 -1.93 6.75 1.03
C ALA A 67 -0.91 7.85 0.69
N ARG A 68 -0.27 8.39 1.72
CA ARG A 68 0.85 9.34 1.64
C ARG A 68 2.05 8.72 2.35
N LEU A 69 3.23 9.31 2.15
CA LEU A 69 4.53 8.74 2.59
C LEU A 69 4.51 8.20 4.03
N ASP A 70 3.92 8.96 4.96
CA ASP A 70 3.86 8.62 6.39
C ASP A 70 2.44 8.78 6.97
N ALA A 71 1.41 8.78 6.11
CA ALA A 71 0.05 9.10 6.51
C ALA A 71 -0.99 8.50 5.57
N TYR A 72 -2.22 8.41 6.06
CA TYR A 72 -3.39 8.13 5.25
C TYR A 72 -4.39 9.26 5.43
N THR A 73 -5.01 9.68 4.33
CA THR A 73 -6.12 10.65 4.36
C THR A 73 -7.38 9.94 3.92
N VAL A 74 -8.40 9.90 4.78
CA VAL A 74 -9.71 9.30 4.49
C VAL A 74 -10.75 10.41 4.39
N LYS A 75 -11.50 10.45 3.30
CA LYS A 75 -12.70 11.28 3.18
C LYS A 75 -13.90 10.47 3.65
N VAL A 76 -14.66 11.02 4.57
CA VAL A 76 -15.80 10.35 5.21
C VAL A 76 -17.03 11.24 5.08
N LEU A 77 -18.13 10.67 4.59
CA LEU A 77 -19.44 11.28 4.59
C LEU A 77 -20.13 10.98 5.94
N THR A 78 -20.51 12.03 6.67
CA THR A 78 -21.22 11.92 7.95
C THR A 78 -22.25 13.04 8.05
N ASP A 79 -23.51 12.71 8.36
CA ASP A 79 -24.61 13.67 8.49
C ASP A 79 -24.73 14.68 7.31
N GLY A 80 -24.56 14.21 6.07
CA GLY A 80 -24.61 15.06 4.86
C GLY A 80 -23.40 16.00 4.69
N ARG A 81 -22.32 15.75 5.43
CA ARG A 81 -21.11 16.59 5.46
C ARG A 81 -19.87 15.76 5.18
N LEU A 82 -18.89 16.38 4.51
CA LEU A 82 -17.59 15.76 4.30
C LEU A 82 -16.63 16.12 5.45
N ALA A 83 -16.03 15.07 6.01
CA ALA A 83 -14.87 15.16 6.88
C ALA A 83 -13.66 14.54 6.18
N GLU A 84 -12.50 15.13 6.40
CA GLU A 84 -11.20 14.57 6.06
C GLU A 84 -10.52 14.14 7.35
N VAL A 85 -10.18 12.85 7.44
CA VAL A 85 -9.50 12.25 8.58
C VAL A 85 -8.10 11.86 8.15
N THR A 86 -7.09 12.54 8.66
CA THR A 86 -5.69 12.19 8.44
C THR A 86 -5.18 11.34 9.61
N VAL A 87 -4.70 10.14 9.30
CA VAL A 87 -4.05 9.22 10.25
C VAL A 87 -2.55 9.27 10.03
N VAL A 88 -1.80 9.62 11.08
CA VAL A 88 -0.32 9.66 11.09
C VAL A 88 0.17 8.85 12.27
N GLY A 89 0.61 7.61 12.02
CA GLY A 89 0.88 6.63 13.08
C GLY A 89 -0.33 6.46 14.02
N THR A 90 -0.14 6.73 15.31
CA THR A 90 -1.23 6.68 16.30
C THR A 90 -2.05 7.97 16.37
N GLY A 91 -1.62 9.05 15.71
CA GLY A 91 -2.30 10.34 15.70
C GLY A 91 -3.46 10.38 14.71
N ILE A 92 -4.47 11.20 15.03
CA ILE A 92 -5.63 11.48 14.18
C ILE A 92 -5.82 12.99 14.10
N ILE A 93 -5.98 13.50 12.89
CA ILE A 93 -6.35 14.89 12.61
C ILE A 93 -7.67 14.83 11.86
N ILE A 94 -8.66 15.61 12.31
CA ILE A 94 -9.97 15.69 11.66
C ILE A 94 -10.15 17.10 11.15
N ASN A 95 -10.41 17.22 9.86
CA ASN A 95 -10.74 18.47 9.20
C ASN A 95 -12.17 18.37 8.63
N ARG A 96 -13.05 19.29 9.01
CA ARG A 96 -14.43 19.33 8.48
C ARG A 96 -14.43 20.20 7.24
N LEU A 97 -14.73 19.59 6.09
CA LEU A 97 -14.63 20.27 4.80
C LEU A 97 -15.86 21.10 4.46
N GLY A 98 -17.04 20.68 4.93
CA GLY A 98 -18.29 21.37 4.64
C GLY A 98 -19.43 20.40 4.42
N ASP A 99 -20.47 20.88 3.75
CA ASP A 99 -21.57 20.05 3.27
C ASP A 99 -21.05 19.21 2.09
N ALA A 100 -21.56 17.99 1.93
CA ALA A 100 -21.21 17.13 0.81
C ALA A 100 -21.87 17.62 -0.48
N ASP A 101 -21.27 17.31 -1.63
CA ASP A 101 -21.96 17.46 -2.91
C ASP A 101 -23.12 16.45 -2.97
N ASP A 102 -24.28 16.88 -3.47
CA ASP A 102 -25.48 16.04 -3.60
C ASP A 102 -25.20 14.72 -4.33
N ASP A 103 -24.26 14.74 -5.29
CA ASP A 103 -23.85 13.56 -6.06
C ASP A 103 -23.11 12.51 -5.20
N VAL A 104 -22.32 12.95 -4.21
CA VAL A 104 -21.62 12.05 -3.27
C VAL A 104 -22.60 11.43 -2.30
N GLU A 105 -23.59 12.20 -1.84
CA GLU A 105 -24.66 11.68 -0.98
C GLU A 105 -25.50 10.64 -1.74
N ALA A 106 -25.94 10.99 -2.96
CA ALA A 106 -26.68 10.08 -3.84
C ALA A 106 -25.88 8.80 -4.17
N PHE A 107 -24.55 8.92 -4.32
CA PHE A 107 -23.68 7.75 -4.49
C PHE A 107 -23.76 6.82 -3.28
N VAL A 108 -23.56 7.34 -2.06
CA VAL A 108 -23.57 6.51 -0.85
C VAL A 108 -24.94 5.89 -0.60
N GLU A 109 -26.03 6.60 -0.92
CA GLU A 109 -27.39 6.08 -0.81
C GLU A 109 -27.73 4.99 -1.85
N SER A 110 -27.08 5.02 -3.01
CA SER A 110 -27.35 4.07 -4.11
C SER A 110 -26.41 2.86 -4.12
N THR A 111 -25.29 2.93 -3.40
CA THR A 111 -24.31 1.84 -3.33
C THR A 111 -24.66 0.80 -2.27
N VAL A 112 -24.35 -0.46 -2.58
CA VAL A 112 -24.43 -1.58 -1.63
C VAL A 112 -23.03 -2.00 -1.17
N VAL A 113 -22.02 -1.65 -1.96
CA VAL A 113 -20.60 -1.97 -1.72
C VAL A 113 -19.94 -0.83 -0.96
N THR A 114 -19.24 -1.14 0.13
CA THR A 114 -18.45 -0.14 0.87
C THR A 114 -17.11 0.13 0.17
N LEU A 115 -16.45 1.25 0.52
CA LEU A 115 -15.09 1.52 0.03
C LEU A 115 -14.10 0.39 0.39
N ALA A 116 -14.24 -0.19 1.58
CA ALA A 116 -13.41 -1.33 2.01
C ALA A 116 -13.67 -2.58 1.15
N ASP A 117 -14.94 -2.90 0.87
CA ASP A 117 -15.27 -4.04 -0.01
C ASP A 117 -14.74 -3.83 -1.43
N ALA A 118 -14.81 -2.60 -1.94
CA ALA A 118 -14.26 -2.27 -3.26
C ALA A 118 -12.74 -2.42 -3.31
N ILE A 119 -12.03 -1.99 -2.25
CA ILE A 119 -10.58 -2.19 -2.12
C ILE A 119 -10.23 -3.69 -2.07
N ASP A 120 -10.97 -4.49 -1.32
CA ASP A 120 -10.76 -5.93 -1.23
C ASP A 120 -11.00 -6.61 -2.60
N ALA A 121 -12.11 -6.29 -3.27
CA ALA A 121 -12.42 -6.81 -4.60
C ALA A 121 -11.32 -6.45 -5.62
N ALA A 122 -10.88 -5.18 -5.64
CA ALA A 122 -9.83 -4.71 -6.54
C ALA A 122 -8.48 -5.40 -6.26
N ALA A 123 -8.08 -5.49 -4.99
CA ALA A 123 -6.81 -6.13 -4.60
C ALA A 123 -6.79 -7.63 -4.87
N ASN A 124 -7.94 -8.30 -4.80
CA ASN A 124 -8.09 -9.70 -5.18
C ASN A 124 -8.00 -9.91 -6.71
N ALA A 125 -8.51 -8.96 -7.50
CA ALA A 125 -8.46 -9.02 -8.95
C ALA A 125 -7.10 -8.62 -9.54
N TYR A 126 -6.43 -7.64 -8.92
CA TYR A 126 -5.12 -7.14 -9.33
C TYR A 126 -4.21 -7.01 -8.09
N PRO A 127 -3.43 -8.05 -7.77
CA PRO A 127 -2.58 -8.06 -6.58
C PRO A 127 -1.53 -6.94 -6.63
N GLY A 128 -1.50 -6.13 -5.57
CA GLY A 128 -0.54 -5.04 -5.41
C GLY A 128 -0.86 -4.19 -4.18
N ARG A 129 -0.13 -3.08 -4.03
CA ARG A 129 -0.34 -2.14 -2.93
C ARG A 129 -1.38 -1.10 -3.33
N VAL A 130 -2.45 -0.97 -2.55
CA VAL A 130 -3.46 0.07 -2.78
C VAL A 130 -2.90 1.41 -2.32
N ILE A 131 -2.82 2.38 -3.23
CA ILE A 131 -2.31 3.73 -2.93
C ILE A 131 -3.42 4.77 -2.85
N SER A 132 -4.55 4.55 -3.50
CA SER A 132 -5.75 5.35 -3.33
C SER A 132 -6.99 4.56 -3.71
N ALA A 133 -8.13 4.94 -3.15
CA ALA A 133 -9.44 4.51 -3.60
C ALA A 133 -10.42 5.67 -3.42
N GLN A 134 -11.32 5.87 -4.36
CA GLN A 134 -12.32 6.94 -4.28
C GLN A 134 -13.56 6.59 -5.08
N VAL A 135 -14.68 7.21 -4.72
CA VAL A 135 -15.88 7.21 -5.57
C VAL A 135 -15.58 7.87 -6.92
N ASP A 136 -16.12 7.30 -7.98
CA ASP A 136 -16.19 7.89 -9.31
C ASP A 136 -17.65 8.23 -9.61
N LEU A 137 -17.88 9.49 -9.99
CA LEU A 137 -19.19 10.07 -10.19
C LEU A 137 -19.55 10.21 -11.68
N ASP A 138 -18.59 10.00 -12.59
CA ASP A 138 -18.77 10.29 -14.02
C ASP A 138 -19.47 9.16 -14.80
N GLY A 139 -19.51 7.94 -14.24
CA GLY A 139 -19.95 6.72 -14.93
C GLY A 139 -21.07 5.91 -14.28
N GLY A 140 -21.65 6.41 -13.17
CA GLY A 140 -22.51 5.64 -12.28
C GLY A 140 -21.79 5.26 -10.98
N PRO A 141 -22.47 4.58 -10.04
CA PRO A 141 -21.91 4.31 -8.72
C PRO A 141 -20.76 3.31 -8.85
N SER A 142 -19.53 3.80 -8.99
CA SER A 142 -18.33 2.98 -9.04
C SER A 142 -17.21 3.56 -8.16
N PHE A 143 -16.29 2.70 -7.77
CA PHE A 143 -15.07 3.08 -7.08
C PHE A 143 -13.89 2.91 -8.04
N VAL A 144 -12.95 3.85 -8.01
CA VAL A 144 -11.66 3.71 -8.68
C VAL A 144 -10.60 3.47 -7.61
N VAL A 145 -10.00 2.28 -7.64
CA VAL A 145 -8.93 1.84 -6.75
C VAL A 145 -7.62 1.85 -7.51
N THR A 146 -6.67 2.69 -7.12
CA THR A 146 -5.34 2.72 -7.74
C THR A 146 -4.40 1.77 -7.00
N ILE A 147 -3.86 0.81 -7.74
CA ILE A 147 -2.97 -0.22 -7.23
C ILE A 147 -1.59 -0.05 -7.84
N GLU A 148 -0.57 -0.02 -6.99
CA GLU A 148 0.84 -0.03 -7.38
C GLU A 148 1.36 -1.48 -7.39
N ALA A 149 1.87 -1.91 -8.54
CA ALA A 149 2.49 -3.23 -8.73
C ALA A 149 3.65 -3.10 -9.73
N ASP A 150 4.77 -3.76 -9.44
CA ASP A 150 5.97 -3.77 -10.31
C ASP A 150 6.52 -2.40 -10.74
N GLY A 151 6.21 -1.34 -9.98
CA GLY A 151 6.63 0.04 -10.26
C GLY A 151 5.66 0.84 -11.14
N ASP A 152 4.56 0.22 -11.57
CA ASP A 152 3.47 0.85 -12.30
C ASP A 152 2.24 1.07 -11.41
N THR A 153 1.39 2.02 -11.79
CA THR A 153 0.10 2.27 -11.14
C THR A 153 -1.04 1.96 -12.09
N VAL A 154 -1.95 1.10 -11.64
CA VAL A 154 -3.12 0.66 -12.41
C VAL A 154 -4.39 1.08 -11.69
N PRO A 155 -5.26 1.87 -12.34
CA PRO A 155 -6.60 2.13 -11.82
C PRO A 155 -7.49 0.93 -12.09
N VAL A 156 -8.12 0.38 -11.05
CA VAL A 156 -9.09 -0.71 -11.11
C VAL A 156 -10.45 -0.14 -10.74
N THR A 157 -11.43 -0.27 -11.62
CA THR A 157 -12.79 0.19 -11.37
C THR A 157 -13.61 -0.95 -10.77
N VAL A 158 -14.38 -0.65 -9.72
CA VAL A 158 -15.28 -1.59 -9.05
C VAL A 158 -16.69 -1.01 -9.03
N ASP A 159 -17.66 -1.75 -9.54
CA ASP A 159 -19.07 -1.35 -9.51
C ASP A 159 -19.58 -1.33 -8.05
N GLY A 160 -20.15 -0.20 -7.63
CA GLY A 160 -20.63 0.04 -6.27
C GLY A 160 -21.98 -0.62 -5.95
N SER A 161 -22.64 -1.22 -6.95
CA SER A 161 -23.90 -1.96 -6.79
C SER A 161 -23.70 -3.48 -6.79
N SER A 162 -22.67 -3.99 -7.48
CA SER A 162 -22.44 -5.43 -7.67
C SER A 162 -21.05 -5.94 -7.23
N ALA A 163 -20.11 -5.04 -6.94
CA ALA A 163 -18.68 -5.34 -6.73
C ALA A 163 -17.99 -5.96 -7.97
N GLU A 164 -18.57 -5.81 -9.16
CA GLU A 164 -17.94 -6.25 -10.41
C GLU A 164 -16.70 -5.41 -10.72
N VAL A 165 -15.60 -6.09 -11.04
CA VAL A 165 -14.30 -5.46 -11.26
C VAL A 165 -14.00 -5.30 -12.75
N SER A 166 -13.56 -4.11 -13.16
CA SER A 166 -13.09 -3.77 -14.50
C SER A 166 -11.67 -3.22 -14.44
N ILE A 167 -10.75 -3.84 -15.18
CA ILE A 167 -9.35 -3.43 -15.28
C ILE A 167 -9.14 -2.82 -16.68
N PRO A 168 -8.48 -1.65 -16.82
CA PRO A 168 -8.22 -1.06 -18.11
C PRO A 168 -7.37 -2.01 -18.96
N SER A 169 -7.83 -2.29 -20.18
CA SER A 169 -7.06 -3.05 -21.15
C SER A 169 -5.77 -2.30 -21.47
N GLU A 170 -4.61 -2.97 -21.34
CA GLU A 170 -3.35 -2.41 -21.82
C GLU A 170 -3.52 -2.05 -23.30
N SER A 171 -3.37 -0.76 -23.62
CA SER A 171 -3.40 -0.31 -25.01
C SER A 171 -2.11 -0.82 -25.68
N SER A 172 -2.21 -1.97 -26.36
CA SER A 172 -1.13 -2.59 -27.13
C SER A 172 -0.69 -1.74 -28.34
#